data_AF-A0A1Y3MVN8-F1
#
_entry.id   AF-A0A1Y3MVN8-F1
#
_cell.length_a   1.000
_cell.length_b   1.000
_cell.length_c   1.000
_cell.angle_alpha   90.00
_cell.angle_beta   90.00
_cell.angle_gamma   90.00
#
_symmetry.space_group_name_H-M   'P 1'
#
loop_
_entity.id
_entity.type
_entity.pdbx_description
1 polymer ?
#
loop_
_entity_poly.entity_id
_entity_poly.type
_entity_poly.pdbx_seq_one_letter_code
_entity_poly.pdbx_strand_id
1 'polypeptide(L)' 'DLPRLSKEQIHMELSEDSILTISGERNKKYNGEGIKYSKMECEYDKFSRSFSIPETGNLEKIEA' A
#
# COMPACT_ATOMS: atom_id res chain seq x y z
N ASP A 1 -6.81 4.27 4.49
CA ASP A 1 -6.45 5.41 3.64
C ASP A 1 -4.96 5.35 3.30
N LEU A 2 -4.57 5.68 2.07
CA LEU A 2 -3.18 5.59 1.57
C LEU A 2 -2.65 6.99 1.22
N PRO A 3 -2.34 7.83 2.23
CA PRO A 3 -1.96 9.22 1.98
C PRO A 3 -0.62 9.30 1.24
N ARG A 4 -0.54 10.23 0.28
CA ARG A 4 0.69 10.59 -0.46
C ARG A 4 1.27 9.47 -1.35
N LEU A 5 0.47 8.46 -1.66
CA LEU A 5 0.77 7.43 -2.66
C LEU A 5 -0.01 7.72 -3.93
N SER A 6 0.66 7.66 -5.08
CA SER A 6 -0.03 7.68 -6.37
C SER A 6 -0.47 6.26 -6.75
N LYS A 7 -1.43 6.13 -7.70
CA LYS A 7 -1.97 4.83 -8.11
C LYS A 7 -0.88 3.90 -8.65
N GLU A 8 0.14 4.46 -9.29
CA GLU A 8 1.27 3.70 -9.85
C GLU A 8 2.18 3.10 -8.76
N GLN A 9 2.13 3.61 -7.53
CA GLN A 9 2.90 3.11 -6.39
C GLN A 9 2.15 2.04 -5.58
N ILE A 10 0.94 1.72 -6.01
CA ILE A 10 0.09 0.71 -5.39
C ILE A 10 0.05 -0.49 -6.32
N HIS A 11 0.39 -1.65 -5.77
CA HIS A 11 0.34 -2.92 -6.45
C HIS A 11 -0.80 -3.77 -5.89
N MET A 12 -1.56 -4.41 -6.77
CA MET A 12 -2.66 -5.28 -6.40
C MET A 12 -2.51 -6.63 -7.08
N GLU A 13 -2.62 -7.69 -6.30
CA GLU A 13 -2.52 -9.07 -6.76
C GLU A 13 -3.70 -9.86 -6.21
N LEU A 14 -4.26 -10.73 -7.04
CA LEU A 14 -5.28 -11.69 -6.65
C LEU A 14 -4.69 -13.10 -6.77
N SER A 15 -4.65 -13.84 -5.66
CA SER A 15 -4.20 -15.24 -5.66
C SER A 15 -5.32 -16.21 -6.03
N GLU A 16 -4.95 -17.44 -6.38
CA GLU A 16 -5.88 -18.55 -6.65
C GLU A 16 -6.80 -18.85 -5.44
N ASP A 17 -6.30 -18.62 -4.23
CA ASP A 17 -7.04 -18.78 -2.97
C ASP A 17 -8.04 -17.63 -2.68
N SER A 18 -8.38 -16.82 -3.68
CA SER A 18 -9.25 -15.64 -3.55
C SER A 18 -8.74 -14.61 -2.54
N ILE A 19 -7.41 -14.46 -2.42
CA ILE A 19 -6.79 -13.44 -1.56
C ILE A 19 -6.38 -12.25 -2.41
N LEU A 20 -7.02 -11.10 -2.17
CA LEU A 20 -6.61 -9.81 -2.71
C LEU A 20 -5.55 -9.20 -1.81
N THR A 21 -4.34 -9.01 -2.34
CA THR A 21 -3.24 -8.35 -1.65
C THR A 21 -3.00 -6.99 -2.24
N ILE A 22 -3.00 -5.96 -1.40
CA ILE A 22 -2.66 -4.58 -1.72
C ILE A 22 -1.32 -4.28 -1.08
N SER A 23 -0.32 -3.93 -1.89
CA SER A 23 1.01 -3.60 -1.42
C SER A 23 1.52 -2.31 -2.04
N GLY A 24 2.58 -1.75 -1.46
CA GLY A 24 3.23 -0.57 -2.00
C GLY A 24 4.35 -0.08 -1.11
N GLU A 25 5.10 0.91 -1.60
CA GLU A 25 6.27 1.45 -0.91
C GLU A 25 6.17 2.97 -0.77
N ARG A 26 6.38 3.47 0.45
CA ARG A 26 6.41 4.91 0.72
C ARG A 26 7.85 5.42 0.71
N ASN A 27 8.25 6.00 -0.42
CA ASN A 27 9.56 6.61 -0.55
C ASN A 27 9.70 7.88 0.31
N LYS A 28 10.79 7.96 1.08
CA LYS A 28 11.13 9.12 1.90
C LYS A 28 11.80 10.19 1.04
N LYS A 29 11.13 11.34 0.85
CA LYS A 29 11.80 12.53 0.29
C LYS A 29 12.66 13.16 1.39
N TYR A 30 13.89 12.68 1.52
CA TYR A 30 14.92 13.37 2.30
C TYR A 30 15.40 14.59 1.50
N ASN A 31 15.02 15.78 1.95
CA ASN A 31 15.53 17.02 1.39
C ASN A 31 16.44 17.69 2.43
N GLY A 32 17.75 17.54 2.29
CA GLY A 32 18.71 18.51 2.83
C GLY A 32 19.56 18.05 4.03
N GLU A 33 20.86 18.27 3.90
CA GLU A 33 21.79 18.38 5.03
C GLU A 33 21.30 19.53 5.94
N GLY A 34 21.00 19.25 7.21
CA GLY A 34 20.62 20.27 8.21
C GLY A 34 19.23 20.12 8.85
N ILE A 35 18.39 19.18 8.42
CA ILE A 35 17.09 18.95 9.09
C ILE A 35 17.28 18.09 10.35
N LYS A 36 16.95 18.67 11.51
CA LYS A 36 16.95 17.98 12.81
C LYS A 36 15.51 17.63 13.19
N TYR A 37 15.16 16.34 13.15
CA TYR A 37 13.84 15.86 13.52
C TYR A 37 13.69 15.81 15.04
N SER A 38 12.63 16.42 15.59
CA SER A 38 12.28 16.28 17.01
C SER A 38 11.40 15.05 17.30
N LYS A 39 10.63 14.59 16.30
CA LYS A 39 9.79 13.39 16.36
C LYS A 39 9.50 12.85 14.95
N MET A 40 9.50 11.53 14.79
CA MET A 40 9.09 10.84 13.57
C MET A 40 8.10 9.74 13.96
N GLU A 41 6.82 9.92 13.62
CA GLU A 41 5.73 9.01 14.04
C GLU A 41 5.22 8.12 12.90
N CYS A 42 5.62 8.42 11.66
CA CYS A 42 5.29 7.61 10.50
C CYS A 42 6.56 6.90 10.01
N GLU A 43 6.53 5.58 10.05
CA GLU A 43 7.53 4.76 9.40
C GLU A 43 7.20 4.70 7.89
N TYR A 44 8.11 5.22 7.08
CA TYR A 44 7.99 5.26 5.63
C TYR A 44 8.69 4.02 5.09
N ASP A 45 7.96 2.92 5.07
CA ASP A 45 8.45 1.62 4.65
C ASP A 45 7.40 0.91 3.78
N LYS A 46 7.72 -0.30 3.29
CA LYS A 46 6.81 -1.13 2.52
C LYS A 46 5.56 -1.47 3.35
N PHE A 47 4.39 -1.40 2.72
CA PHE A 47 3.15 -1.89 3.32
C PHE A 47 2.59 -3.04 2.49
N SER A 48 1.94 -3.97 3.17
CA SER A 48 1.15 -5.03 2.54
C SER A 48 -0.09 -5.30 3.40
N ARG A 49 -1.24 -5.47 2.75
CA ARG A 49 -2.48 -5.85 3.40
C ARG A 49 -3.25 -6.81 2.50
N SER A 50 -3.65 -7.94 3.07
CA SER A 50 -4.38 -8.99 2.35
C SER A 50 -5.80 -9.13 2.87
N PHE A 51 -6.73 -9.41 1.96
CA PHE A 51 -8.14 -9.62 2.23
C PHE A 51 -8.57 -10.92 1.55
N SER A 52 -9.21 -11.81 2.30
CA SER A 52 -9.87 -12.98 1.69
C SER A 52 -11.22 -12.55 1.13
N ILE A 53 -11.44 -12.83 -0.14
CA ILE A 53 -12.70 -12.60 -0.83
C ILE A 53 -13.55 -13.87 -0.69
N PRO A 54 -14.77 -13.77 -0.14
CA PRO A 54 -15.65 -14.93 -0.03
C PRO A 54 -16.08 -15.42 -1.42
N GLU A 55 -16.49 -16.69 -1.53
CA GLU A 55 -16.93 -17.31 -2.80
C GLU A 55 -18.07 -16.57 -3.51
N THR A 56 -18.87 -15.81 -2.75
CA THR A 56 -19.96 -14.98 -3.30
C THR A 56 -19.47 -13.68 -3.96
N GLY A 57 -18.19 -13.35 -3.80
CA GLY A 57 -17.56 -12.18 -4.39
C GLY A 57 -17.27 -12.38 -5.89
N ASN A 58 -17.61 -11.37 -6.71
CA ASN A 58 -17.28 -11.40 -8.12
C ASN A 58 -15.86 -10.86 -8.35
N LEU A 59 -14.91 -11.75 -8.60
CA LEU A 59 -13.49 -11.43 -8.83
C LEU A 59 -13.25 -10.67 -10.14
N GLU A 60 -14.12 -10.82 -11.15
CA GLU A 60 -13.99 -10.18 -12.46
C GLU A 60 -14.38 -8.69 -12.43
N LYS A 61 -15.01 -8.23 -11.35
CA LYS A 61 -15.50 -6.86 -11.17
C LYS A 61 -14.74 -6.07 -10.11
N ILE A 62 -13.52 -6.48 -9.78
CA ILE A 62 -12.68 -5.75 -8.84
C ILE A 62 -12.17 -4.46 -9.51
N GLU A 63 -12.44 -3.31 -8.89
CA GLU A 63 -12.03 -1.98 -9.36
C GLU A 63 -11.45 -1.15 -8.20
N ALA A 64 -10.50 -0.23 -8.50
CA ALA A 64 -9.80 0.61 -7.50
C ALA A 64 -9.45 2.03 -8.00
#